data_AF-A0A060SIK6-F1
#
_entry.id   AF-A0A060SIK6-F1
#
_cell.length_a   1.000
_cell.length_b   1.000
_cell.length_c   1.000
_cell.angle_alpha   90.00
_cell.angle_beta   90.00
_cell.angle_gamma   90.00
#
_symmetry.space_group_name_H-M   'P 1'
#
loop_
_entity.id
_entity.type
_entity.pdbx_description
1 polymer ?
#
loop_
_entity_poly.entity_id
_entity_poly.type
_entity_poly.pdbx_seq_one_letter_code
_entity_poly.pdbx_strand_id
1 'polypeptide(L)'
;RDLTSARAREFAVDLEELHTELRKQIAEAQARYQVQADKHRLPAPDFRIGDLVYLKAEHIRTTRPSKKLSEKFLGPFEIIAKVGTHSYTLRLPDSMRAVHPVFHVSQLEPATPNVIPGRVQPPPPPVIVDGEPEYEISEILDSKLDRRRKTCKLLYLVRWAGYEGTDEETSWILATELGHAQELVSDFHRTYPDKPGPLEKVA
;
A
#
# COMPACT_ATOMS: atom_id res chain seq x y z
N ARG A 1 -36.42 -60.27 29.35
CA ARG A 1 -36.19 -58.82 29.56
C ARG A 1 -34.71 -58.58 29.34
N ASP A 2 -34.34 -57.93 28.24
CA ASP A 2 -32.95 -57.79 27.79
C ASP A 2 -32.20 -56.73 28.60
N LEU A 3 -31.71 -57.15 29.77
CA LEU A 3 -30.92 -56.35 30.71
C LEU A 3 -29.63 -55.78 30.06
N THR A 4 -29.11 -56.46 29.03
CA THR A 4 -27.93 -56.04 28.26
C THR A 4 -28.17 -54.75 27.48
N SER A 5 -29.39 -54.53 26.97
CA SER A 5 -29.74 -53.31 26.23
C SER A 5 -29.93 -52.11 27.15
N ALA A 6 -30.45 -52.31 28.37
CA ALA A 6 -30.61 -51.25 29.36
C ALA A 6 -29.25 -50.76 29.88
N ARG A 7 -28.36 -51.67 30.27
CA ARG A 7 -27.02 -51.34 30.75
C ARG A 7 -26.15 -50.65 29.69
N ALA A 8 -26.30 -51.02 28.42
CA ALA A 8 -25.62 -50.35 27.31
C ALA A 8 -26.14 -48.91 27.10
N ARG A 9 -27.43 -48.66 27.33
CA ARG A 9 -28.00 -47.30 27.28
C ARG A 9 -27.54 -46.44 28.44
N GLU A 10 -27.52 -46.97 29.66
CA GLU A 10 -26.98 -46.28 30.83
C GLU A 10 -25.52 -45.90 30.62
N PHE A 11 -24.68 -46.84 30.16
CA PHE A 11 -23.28 -46.56 29.87
C PHE A 11 -23.09 -45.50 28.78
N ALA A 12 -23.95 -45.45 27.77
CA ALA A 12 -23.90 -44.42 26.74
C ALA A 12 -24.25 -43.02 27.28
N VAL A 13 -25.24 -42.94 28.19
CA VAL A 13 -25.59 -41.70 28.90
C VAL A 13 -24.44 -41.24 29.78
N ASP A 14 -23.83 -42.15 30.55
CA ASP A 14 -22.67 -41.84 31.41
C ASP A 14 -21.48 -41.32 30.59
N LEU A 15 -21.23 -41.90 29.42
CA LEU A 15 -20.18 -41.44 28.50
C LEU A 15 -20.48 -40.06 27.93
N GLU A 16 -21.74 -39.78 27.58
CA GLU A 16 -22.16 -38.48 27.07
C GLU A 16 -22.00 -37.40 28.15
N GLU A 17 -22.43 -37.68 29.38
CA GLU A 17 -22.22 -36.80 30.54
C GLU A 17 -20.73 -36.54 30.78
N LEU A 18 -19.90 -37.59 30.77
CA LEU A 18 -18.45 -37.47 30.92
C LEU A 18 -17.81 -36.62 29.80
N HIS A 19 -18.26 -36.79 28.56
CA HIS A 19 -17.79 -35.97 27.43
C HIS A 19 -18.19 -34.49 27.59
N THR A 20 -19.40 -34.21 28.09
CA THR A 20 -19.84 -32.83 28.34
C THR A 20 -19.03 -32.17 29.44
N GLU A 21 -18.75 -32.91 30.52
CA GLU A 21 -17.92 -32.40 31.62
C GLU A 21 -16.48 -32.17 31.15
N LEU A 22 -15.89 -33.09 30.39
CA LEU A 22 -14.56 -32.90 29.81
C LEU A 22 -14.49 -31.67 28.90
N ARG A 23 -15.48 -31.45 28.03
CA ARG A 23 -15.54 -30.26 27.18
C ARG A 23 -15.60 -28.98 28.01
N LYS A 24 -16.37 -28.98 29.09
CA LYS A 24 -16.47 -27.86 30.01
C LYS A 24 -15.14 -27.58 30.70
N GLN A 25 -14.48 -28.62 31.23
CA GLN A 25 -13.17 -28.50 31.87
C GLN A 25 -12.09 -27.97 30.90
N ILE A 26 -12.10 -28.44 29.64
CA ILE A 26 -11.21 -27.92 28.59
C ILE A 26 -11.49 -26.45 28.30
N ALA A 27 -12.76 -26.05 28.17
CA ALA A 27 -13.13 -24.65 27.93
C ALA A 27 -12.70 -23.74 29.09
N GLU A 28 -12.90 -24.18 30.35
CA GLU A 28 -12.45 -23.46 31.54
C GLU A 28 -10.92 -23.37 31.63
N ALA A 29 -10.19 -24.43 31.24
CA ALA A 29 -8.73 -24.39 31.15
C ALA A 29 -8.26 -23.41 30.06
N GLN A 30 -8.88 -23.44 28.88
CA GLN A 30 -8.58 -22.51 27.78
C GLN A 30 -8.84 -21.06 28.17
N ALA A 31 -9.96 -20.77 28.85
CA ALA A 31 -10.26 -19.42 29.34
C ALA A 31 -9.19 -18.93 30.34
N ARG A 32 -8.75 -19.79 31.27
CA ARG A 32 -7.65 -19.47 32.21
C ARG A 32 -6.34 -19.18 31.48
N TYR A 33 -5.99 -19.97 30.46
CA TYR A 33 -4.79 -19.74 29.68
C TYR A 33 -4.88 -18.48 28.82
N GLN A 34 -6.06 -18.17 28.28
CA GLN A 34 -6.28 -16.97 27.49
C GLN A 34 -5.99 -15.70 28.29
N VAL A 35 -6.46 -15.61 29.53
CA VAL A 35 -6.20 -14.45 30.42
C VAL A 35 -4.70 -14.17 30.56
N GLN A 36 -3.89 -15.23 30.75
CA GLN A 36 -2.45 -15.06 30.92
C GLN A 36 -1.74 -14.79 29.59
N ALA A 37 -2.17 -15.44 28.50
CA ALA A 37 -1.57 -15.26 27.17
C ALA A 37 -1.85 -13.86 26.59
N ASP A 38 -3.07 -13.35 26.79
CA ASP A 38 -3.51 -12.06 26.25
C ASP A 38 -3.07 -10.88 27.14
N LYS A 39 -2.56 -11.13 28.35
CA LYS A 39 -2.13 -10.10 29.32
C LYS A 39 -1.19 -9.03 28.74
N HIS A 40 -0.35 -9.42 27.79
CA HIS A 40 0.62 -8.52 27.14
C HIS A 40 0.36 -8.35 25.63
N ARG A 41 -0.76 -8.86 25.12
CA ARG A 41 -1.13 -8.68 23.72
C ARG A 41 -1.77 -7.33 23.54
N LEU A 42 -1.28 -6.60 22.53
CA LEU A 42 -1.94 -5.40 22.04
C LEU A 42 -3.03 -5.80 21.05
N PRO A 43 -4.17 -5.09 21.01
CA PRO A 43 -5.17 -5.30 19.99
C PRO A 43 -4.56 -5.05 18.62
N ALA A 44 -5.03 -5.81 17.63
CA ALA A 44 -4.64 -5.61 16.25
C ALA A 44 -4.99 -4.18 15.80
N PRO A 45 -4.08 -3.44 15.14
CA PRO A 45 -4.42 -2.17 14.52
C PRO A 45 -5.55 -2.34 13.51
N ASP A 46 -6.55 -1.48 13.60
CA ASP A 46 -7.67 -1.47 12.64
C ASP A 46 -7.28 -0.67 11.40
N PHE A 47 -6.82 -1.38 10.38
CA PHE A 47 -6.57 -0.79 9.07
C PHE A 47 -7.83 -0.72 8.21
N ARG A 48 -7.94 0.34 7.42
CA ARG A 48 -8.98 0.57 6.42
C ARG A 48 -8.44 0.36 5.01
N ILE A 49 -9.36 0.14 4.07
CA ILE A 49 -9.03 0.12 2.64
C ILE A 49 -8.58 1.52 2.23
N GLY A 50 -7.47 1.62 1.51
CA GLY A 50 -6.82 2.87 1.12
C GLY A 50 -5.73 3.35 2.10
N ASP A 51 -5.62 2.77 3.30
CA ASP A 51 -4.52 3.11 4.21
C ASP A 51 -3.18 2.63 3.64
N LEU A 52 -2.13 3.43 3.87
CA LEU A 52 -0.76 3.06 3.55
C LEU A 52 -0.13 2.32 4.74
N VAL A 53 0.51 1.19 4.47
CA VAL A 53 1.17 0.37 5.49
C VAL A 53 2.53 -0.13 5.04
N TYR A 54 3.44 -0.23 6.00
CA TYR A 54 4.74 -0.86 5.85
C TYR A 54 4.65 -2.37 6.05
N LEU A 55 5.28 -3.14 5.16
CA LEU A 55 5.35 -4.60 5.25
C LEU A 55 6.68 -5.05 5.87
N LYS A 56 6.65 -5.90 6.89
CA LYS A 56 7.87 -6.48 7.49
C LYS A 56 8.60 -7.36 6.47
N ALA A 57 9.89 -7.07 6.26
CA ALA A 57 10.75 -7.77 5.29
C ALA A 57 11.29 -9.11 5.80
N GLU A 58 10.90 -9.58 6.98
CA GLU A 58 11.55 -10.69 7.69
C GLU A 58 11.61 -12.00 6.87
N HIS A 59 10.55 -12.25 6.09
CA HIS A 59 10.34 -13.44 5.27
C HIS A 59 10.38 -13.15 3.76
N ILE A 60 10.82 -11.95 3.35
CA ILE A 60 10.85 -11.53 1.96
C ILE A 60 12.32 -11.44 1.50
N ARG A 61 12.62 -12.07 0.37
CA ARG A 61 13.96 -11.99 -0.22
C ARG A 61 14.12 -10.62 -0.88
N THR A 62 15.07 -9.84 -0.40
CA THR A 62 15.43 -8.55 -1.00
C THR A 62 16.65 -8.70 -1.90
N THR A 63 16.85 -7.75 -2.80
CA THR A 63 18.01 -7.72 -3.72
C THR A 63 19.33 -7.45 -2.98
N ARG A 64 19.27 -7.07 -1.70
CA ARG A 64 20.45 -6.67 -0.94
C ARG A 64 21.33 -7.88 -0.57
N PRO A 65 22.66 -7.79 -0.69
CA PRO A 65 23.57 -8.92 -0.45
C PRO A 65 23.60 -9.43 1.00
N SER A 66 23.13 -8.66 1.98
CA SER A 66 23.13 -9.06 3.39
C SER A 66 21.85 -8.63 4.10
N LYS A 67 21.27 -9.56 4.87
CA LYS A 67 20.06 -9.32 5.69
C LYS A 67 20.28 -8.23 6.75
N LYS A 68 21.48 -8.11 7.31
CA LYS A 68 21.82 -7.08 8.32
C LYS A 68 21.67 -5.68 7.76
N LEU A 69 21.94 -5.54 6.48
CA LEU A 69 21.84 -4.27 5.79
C LEU A 69 20.47 -4.14 5.09
N SER A 70 19.69 -5.20 4.90
CA SER A 70 18.39 -5.09 4.24
C SER A 70 17.46 -4.15 5.00
N GLU A 71 16.56 -3.50 4.26
CA GLU A 71 15.43 -2.80 4.85
C GLU A 71 14.64 -3.75 5.74
N LYS A 72 14.24 -3.27 6.92
CA LYS A 72 13.41 -4.01 7.86
C LYS A 72 11.93 -3.99 7.43
N PHE A 73 11.53 -2.91 6.80
CA PHE A 73 10.18 -2.64 6.34
C PHE A 73 10.23 -2.24 4.87
N LEU A 74 9.41 -2.87 4.05
CA LEU A 74 9.30 -2.61 2.63
C LEU A 74 8.10 -1.71 2.39
N GLY A 75 8.36 -0.57 1.73
CA GLY A 75 7.40 0.36 1.14
C GLY A 75 6.30 0.87 2.07
N PRO A 76 5.67 2.00 1.78
CA PRO A 76 4.26 2.14 2.06
C PRO A 76 3.48 1.47 0.92
N PHE A 77 2.73 0.42 1.23
CA PHE A 77 1.80 -0.21 0.29
C PHE A 77 0.36 0.10 0.68
N GLU A 78 -0.47 0.34 -0.33
CA GLU A 78 -1.89 0.61 -0.14
C GLU A 78 -2.67 -0.69 0.15
N ILE A 79 -3.57 -0.65 1.12
CA ILE A 79 -4.51 -1.74 1.37
C ILE A 79 -5.66 -1.69 0.36
N ILE A 80 -5.79 -2.72 -0.47
CA ILE A 80 -6.86 -2.83 -1.47
C ILE A 80 -8.11 -3.50 -0.88
N ALA A 81 -7.93 -4.49 0.00
CA ALA A 81 -9.04 -5.27 0.53
C ALA A 81 -8.74 -5.86 1.91
N LYS A 82 -9.81 -6.14 2.67
CA LYS A 82 -9.76 -6.92 3.92
C LYS A 82 -10.32 -8.31 3.64
N VAL A 83 -9.47 -9.33 3.69
CA VAL A 83 -9.85 -10.73 3.35
C VAL A 83 -10.45 -11.45 4.57
N GLY A 84 -10.03 -11.07 5.77
CA GLY A 84 -10.53 -11.65 7.02
C GLY A 84 -10.34 -10.72 8.21
N THR A 85 -10.56 -11.23 9.42
CA THR A 85 -10.47 -10.43 10.66
C THR A 85 -9.10 -9.76 10.81
N HIS A 86 -8.03 -10.47 10.48
CA HIS A 86 -6.64 -10.03 10.67
C HIS A 86 -5.79 -10.14 9.39
N SER A 87 -6.41 -10.13 8.21
CA SER A 87 -5.67 -10.29 6.95
C SER A 87 -6.11 -9.30 5.89
N TYR A 88 -5.12 -8.67 5.25
CA TYR A 88 -5.28 -7.56 4.33
C TYR A 88 -4.52 -7.82 3.03
N THR A 89 -5.12 -7.43 1.91
CA THR A 89 -4.51 -7.48 0.58
C THR A 89 -3.83 -6.15 0.29
N LEU A 90 -2.53 -6.19 -0.04
CA LEU A 90 -1.76 -5.01 -0.40
C LEU A 90 -1.63 -4.84 -1.91
N ARG A 91 -1.54 -3.60 -2.37
CA ARG A 91 -1.10 -3.23 -3.72
C ARG A 91 0.42 -3.37 -3.81
N LEU A 92 0.87 -4.56 -4.17
CA LEU A 92 2.30 -4.82 -4.39
C LEU A 92 2.73 -4.41 -5.80
N PRO A 93 3.96 -3.89 -5.96
CA PRO A 93 4.53 -3.57 -7.27
C PRO A 93 4.83 -4.85 -8.06
N ASP A 94 4.89 -4.72 -9.39
CA ASP A 94 5.17 -5.84 -10.30
C ASP A 94 6.53 -6.51 -10.05
N SER A 95 7.48 -5.79 -9.45
CA SER A 95 8.77 -6.34 -9.02
C SER A 95 8.63 -7.43 -7.95
N MET A 96 7.53 -7.44 -7.20
CA MET A 96 7.22 -8.42 -6.15
C MET A 96 6.15 -9.43 -6.56
N ARG A 97 5.97 -9.69 -7.87
CA ARG A 97 4.95 -10.62 -8.39
C ARG A 97 4.98 -12.03 -7.79
N ALA A 98 6.15 -12.51 -7.34
CA ALA A 98 6.29 -13.82 -6.71
C ALA A 98 5.78 -13.87 -5.25
N VAL A 99 5.53 -12.71 -4.62
CA VAL A 99 5.05 -12.61 -3.25
C VAL A 99 3.52 -12.57 -3.26
N HIS A 100 2.89 -13.39 -2.42
CA HIS A 100 1.44 -13.37 -2.26
C HIS A 100 0.98 -12.05 -1.62
N PRO A 101 -0.04 -11.35 -2.15
CA PRO A 101 -0.39 -10.00 -1.72
C PRO A 101 -1.18 -9.92 -0.40
N VAL A 102 -1.58 -11.06 0.17
CA VAL A 102 -2.36 -11.11 1.42
C VAL A 102 -1.44 -11.34 2.62
N PHE A 103 -1.52 -10.45 3.61
CA PHE A 103 -0.67 -10.48 4.80
C PHE A 103 -1.49 -10.41 6.08
N HIS A 104 -0.98 -11.06 7.13
CA HIS A 104 -1.53 -10.97 8.47
C HIS A 104 -1.18 -9.62 9.12
N VAL A 105 -2.09 -9.08 9.96
CA VAL A 105 -1.95 -7.76 10.61
C VAL A 105 -0.63 -7.59 11.38
N SER A 106 -0.07 -8.67 11.94
CA SER A 106 1.21 -8.64 12.65
C SER A 106 2.42 -8.32 11.77
N GLN A 107 2.29 -8.50 10.45
CA GLN A 107 3.32 -8.20 9.45
C GLN A 107 3.23 -6.77 8.92
N LEU A 108 2.20 -6.02 9.31
CA LEU A 108 1.93 -4.68 8.84
C LEU A 108 2.20 -3.66 9.95
N GLU A 109 2.73 -2.51 9.56
CA GLU A 109 2.85 -1.32 10.42
C GLU A 109 2.19 -0.14 9.73
N PRO A 110 1.42 0.72 10.44
CA PRO A 110 0.85 1.93 9.85
C PRO A 110 1.93 2.84 9.26
N ALA A 111 1.75 3.32 8.03
CA ALA A 111 2.62 4.34 7.45
C ALA A 111 2.18 5.73 7.93
N THR A 112 2.59 6.11 9.14
CA THR A 112 2.31 7.45 9.66
C THR A 112 3.24 8.49 9.03
N PRO A 113 2.72 9.67 8.64
CA PRO A 113 3.56 10.76 8.17
C PRO A 113 4.51 11.21 9.28
N ASN A 114 5.70 11.66 8.89
CA ASN A 114 6.71 12.10 9.84
C ASN A 114 6.28 13.43 10.49
N VAL A 115 5.90 13.38 11.76
CA VAL A 115 5.40 14.55 12.52
C VAL A 115 6.55 15.38 13.12
N ILE A 116 7.80 14.93 12.99
CA ILE A 116 8.95 15.63 13.57
C ILE A 116 9.29 16.87 12.70
N PRO A 117 9.26 18.09 13.28
CA PRO A 117 9.55 19.31 12.52
C PRO A 117 10.98 19.28 11.97
N GLY A 118 11.16 19.72 10.72
CA GLY A 118 12.47 19.77 10.05
C GLY A 118 12.97 18.43 9.48
N ARG A 119 12.19 17.35 9.58
CA ARG A 119 12.50 16.07 8.92
C ARG A 119 11.72 15.82 7.62
N VAL A 120 10.76 16.68 7.30
CA VAL A 120 10.18 16.74 5.96
C VAL A 120 11.22 17.41 5.06
N GLN A 121 11.69 16.71 4.03
CA GLN A 121 12.59 17.35 3.06
C GLN A 121 11.81 18.48 2.38
N PRO A 122 12.36 19.71 2.34
CA PRO A 122 11.76 20.75 1.54
C PRO A 122 11.80 20.34 0.06
N PRO A 123 10.89 20.87 -0.78
CA PRO A 123 10.97 20.69 -2.21
C PRO A 123 12.35 21.09 -2.74
N PRO A 124 12.84 20.46 -3.82
CA PRO A 124 14.10 20.83 -4.43
C PRO A 124 14.07 22.31 -4.84
N PRO A 125 15.15 23.05 -4.60
CA PRO A 125 15.24 24.43 -5.07
C PRO A 125 15.18 24.47 -6.60
N PRO A 126 14.60 25.54 -7.20
CA PRO A 126 14.57 25.68 -8.65
C PRO A 126 16.00 25.75 -9.22
N VAL A 127 16.19 25.14 -10.38
CA VAL A 127 17.42 25.17 -11.16
C VAL A 127 17.37 26.37 -12.09
N ILE A 128 18.43 27.17 -12.15
CA ILE A 128 18.48 28.31 -13.07
C ILE A 128 18.97 27.82 -14.44
N VAL A 129 18.10 27.89 -15.45
CA VAL A 129 18.40 27.58 -16.85
C VAL A 129 18.16 28.84 -17.66
N ASP A 130 19.17 29.28 -18.43
CA ASP A 130 19.11 30.51 -19.24
C ASP A 130 18.66 31.79 -18.50
N GLY A 131 18.87 31.83 -17.17
CA GLY A 131 18.52 32.98 -16.33
C GLY A 131 17.12 32.94 -15.74
N GLU A 132 16.31 31.93 -16.07
CA GLU A 132 14.97 31.71 -15.53
C GLU A 132 14.96 30.50 -14.55
N PRO A 133 14.15 30.54 -13.49
CA PRO A 133 14.00 29.41 -12.57
C PRO A 133 13.14 28.32 -13.19
N GLU A 134 13.72 27.14 -13.36
CA GLU A 134 13.02 25.92 -13.77
C GLU A 134 12.89 24.95 -12.62
N TYR A 135 11.78 24.22 -12.60
CA TYR A 135 11.46 23.23 -11.57
C TYR A 135 11.49 21.83 -12.17
N GLU A 136 11.98 20.87 -11.41
CA GLU A 136 12.07 19.49 -11.87
C GLU A 136 10.67 18.86 -11.96
N ILE A 137 10.37 18.26 -13.11
CA ILE A 137 9.10 17.57 -13.36
C ILE A 137 9.26 16.10 -13.01
N SER A 138 8.39 15.61 -12.13
CA SER A 138 8.33 14.19 -11.74
C SER A 138 7.61 13.35 -12.80
N GLU A 139 6.43 13.79 -13.24
CA GLU A 139 5.62 13.06 -14.22
C GLU A 139 4.65 13.98 -14.97
N ILE A 140 4.27 13.59 -16.20
CA ILE A 140 3.15 14.18 -16.93
C ILE A 140 1.90 13.32 -16.70
N LEU A 141 0.87 13.91 -16.12
CA LEU A 141 -0.35 13.21 -15.72
C LEU A 141 -1.44 13.26 -16.80
N ASP A 142 -1.54 14.37 -17.54
CA ASP A 142 -2.56 14.54 -18.56
C ASP A 142 -2.14 15.56 -19.63
N SER A 143 -2.87 15.59 -20.75
CA SER A 143 -2.75 16.62 -21.76
C SER A 143 -4.12 17.04 -22.31
N LYS A 144 -4.25 18.31 -22.65
CA LYS A 144 -5.49 18.86 -23.23
C LYS A 144 -5.23 19.94 -24.25
N LEU A 145 -6.19 20.12 -25.15
CA LEU A 145 -6.25 21.26 -26.06
C LEU A 145 -7.20 22.32 -25.50
N ASP A 146 -6.67 23.46 -25.09
CA ASP A 146 -7.46 24.63 -24.75
C ASP A 146 -7.84 25.40 -26.02
N ARG A 147 -9.09 25.23 -26.46
CA ARG A 147 -9.63 25.90 -27.64
C ARG A 147 -9.78 27.42 -27.46
N ARG A 148 -9.72 27.93 -26.23
CA ARG A 148 -9.80 29.37 -25.95
C ARG A 148 -8.50 30.09 -26.31
N ARG A 149 -7.37 29.38 -26.33
CA ARG A 149 -6.07 29.95 -26.69
C ARG A 149 -5.94 30.09 -28.21
N LYS A 150 -5.50 31.27 -28.65
CA LYS A 150 -5.24 31.56 -30.08
C LYS A 150 -3.93 30.93 -30.56
N THR A 151 -2.91 30.91 -29.71
CA THR A 151 -1.57 30.34 -29.95
C THR A 151 -1.25 29.29 -28.87
N CYS A 152 -0.56 28.21 -29.26
CA CYS A 152 -0.23 27.07 -28.39
C CYS A 152 -1.41 26.56 -27.53
N LYS A 153 -2.28 25.79 -28.17
CA LYS A 153 -3.48 25.21 -27.52
C LYS A 153 -3.15 24.03 -26.61
N LEU A 154 -1.97 23.44 -26.76
CA LEU A 154 -1.60 22.22 -26.05
C LEU A 154 -1.01 22.54 -24.68
N LEU A 155 -1.65 21.97 -23.65
CA LEU A 155 -1.25 22.05 -22.26
C LEU A 155 -1.00 20.64 -21.73
N TYR A 156 -0.02 20.52 -20.85
CA TYR A 156 0.29 19.32 -20.09
C TYR A 156 0.04 19.58 -18.61
N LEU A 157 -0.61 18.64 -17.93
CA LEU A 157 -0.69 18.61 -16.49
C LEU A 157 0.56 17.91 -15.99
N VAL A 158 1.46 18.68 -15.38
CA VAL A 158 2.68 18.13 -14.80
C VAL A 158 2.52 17.96 -13.30
N ARG A 159 3.24 17.01 -12.76
CA ARG A 159 3.49 16.85 -11.33
C ARG A 159 4.93 17.26 -11.03
N TRP A 160 5.13 18.15 -10.08
CA TRP A 160 6.45 18.67 -9.72
C TRP A 160 7.17 17.74 -8.73
N ALA A 161 8.48 17.55 -8.93
CA ALA A 161 9.30 16.75 -8.04
C ALA A 161 9.45 17.44 -6.67
N GLY A 162 9.15 16.72 -5.59
CA GLY A 162 9.28 17.21 -4.22
C GLY A 162 8.16 18.13 -3.71
N TYR A 163 7.10 18.36 -4.51
CA TYR A 163 5.90 19.10 -4.11
C TYR A 163 4.70 18.17 -3.81
N GLU A 164 4.95 16.88 -3.64
CA GLU A 164 3.93 15.85 -3.40
C GLU A 164 3.12 16.14 -2.14
N GLY A 165 1.78 16.12 -2.24
CA GLY A 165 0.90 16.40 -1.10
C GLY A 165 0.80 17.88 -0.69
N THR A 166 1.32 18.79 -1.52
CA THR A 166 1.10 20.23 -1.37
C THR A 166 0.04 20.73 -2.38
N ASP A 167 -0.54 21.90 -2.14
CA ASP A 167 -1.47 22.53 -3.11
C ASP A 167 -0.79 22.86 -4.45
N GLU A 168 0.55 22.88 -4.48
CA GLU A 168 1.38 23.14 -5.66
C GLU A 168 1.88 21.85 -6.33
N GLU A 169 1.34 20.67 -5.97
CA GLU A 169 1.79 19.38 -6.52
C GLU A 169 1.68 19.31 -8.05
N THR A 170 0.62 19.90 -8.62
CA THR A 170 0.34 19.81 -10.06
C THR A 170 0.00 21.16 -10.69
N SER A 171 0.43 21.36 -11.94
CA SER A 171 0.12 22.58 -12.69
C SER A 171 -0.06 22.29 -14.19
N TRP A 172 -0.87 23.11 -14.87
CA TRP A 172 -1.03 23.05 -16.32
C TRP A 172 -0.02 23.97 -17.00
N ILE A 173 0.92 23.39 -17.73
CA ILE A 173 2.05 24.07 -18.38
C ILE A 173 1.88 23.99 -19.91
N LEU A 174 2.37 25.00 -20.63
CA LEU A 174 2.38 24.97 -22.09
C LEU A 174 3.35 23.93 -22.64
N ALA A 175 3.00 23.32 -23.77
CA ALA A 175 3.91 22.42 -24.48
C ALA A 175 5.25 23.09 -24.86
N THR A 176 5.26 24.41 -25.07
CA THR A 176 6.46 25.19 -25.39
C THR A 176 7.41 25.35 -24.20
N GLU A 177 6.89 25.31 -22.98
CA GLU A 177 7.65 25.46 -21.74
C GLU A 177 8.30 24.12 -21.30
N LEU A 178 7.95 23.00 -21.95
CA LEU A 178 8.54 21.67 -21.70
C LEU A 178 9.78 21.39 -22.57
N GLY A 179 10.55 22.42 -22.90
CA GLY A 179 11.74 22.31 -23.74
C GLY A 179 12.76 21.29 -23.19
N HIS A 180 12.97 21.28 -21.88
CA HIS A 180 13.93 20.43 -21.19
C HIS A 180 13.36 19.06 -20.75
N ALA A 181 12.07 18.80 -20.99
CA ALA A 181 11.35 17.61 -20.54
C ALA A 181 10.78 16.75 -21.68
N GLN A 182 11.44 16.75 -22.85
CA GLN A 182 10.97 16.02 -24.05
C GLN A 182 10.87 14.51 -23.83
N GLU A 183 11.76 13.93 -23.02
CA GLU A 183 11.72 12.50 -22.69
C GLU A 183 10.41 12.14 -21.97
N LEU A 184 10.00 12.93 -20.97
CA LEU A 184 8.74 12.73 -20.24
C LEU A 184 7.52 12.87 -21.16
N VAL A 185 7.55 13.82 -22.10
CA VAL A 185 6.49 13.98 -23.10
C VAL A 185 6.39 12.72 -23.98
N SER A 186 7.52 12.18 -24.43
CA SER A 186 7.55 10.97 -25.26
C SER A 186 7.05 9.73 -24.52
N ASP A 187 7.43 9.56 -23.24
CA ASP A 187 7.00 8.45 -22.40
C ASP A 187 5.50 8.52 -22.09
N PHE A 188 4.98 9.73 -21.87
CA PHE A 188 3.55 9.97 -21.69
C PHE A 188 2.75 9.52 -22.92
N HIS A 189 3.14 9.93 -24.13
CA HIS A 189 2.42 9.55 -25.35
C HIS A 189 2.60 8.09 -25.74
N ARG A 190 3.71 7.46 -25.35
CA ARG A 190 3.86 6.00 -25.48
C ARG A 190 2.82 5.26 -24.64
N THR A 191 2.48 5.80 -23.47
CA THR A 191 1.52 5.22 -22.53
C THR A 191 0.08 5.60 -22.89
N TYR A 192 -0.13 6.82 -23.41
CA TYR A 192 -1.44 7.36 -23.77
C TYR A 192 -1.49 7.90 -25.22
N PRO A 193 -1.50 7.01 -26.24
CA PRO A 193 -1.41 7.44 -27.65
C PRO A 193 -2.58 8.31 -28.14
N ASP A 194 -3.75 8.17 -27.53
CA ASP A 194 -4.96 8.90 -27.93
C ASP A 194 -5.02 10.34 -27.37
N LYS A 195 -4.10 10.68 -26.47
CA LYS A 195 -4.06 12.00 -25.82
C LYS A 195 -3.46 13.04 -26.78
N PRO A 196 -3.88 14.31 -26.70
CA PRO A 196 -3.37 15.33 -27.60
C PRO A 196 -1.86 15.54 -27.43
N GLY A 197 -1.10 15.28 -28.48
CA GLY A 197 0.35 15.43 -28.52
C GLY A 197 0.84 16.66 -29.30
N PRO A 198 2.12 17.02 -29.16
CA PRO A 198 2.73 17.98 -30.07
C PRO A 198 2.66 17.40 -31.48
N LEU A 199 2.20 18.20 -32.45
CA LEU A 199 2.18 17.76 -33.84
C LEU A 199 3.62 17.48 -34.28
N GLU A 200 3.92 16.23 -34.66
CA GLU A 200 5.18 15.91 -35.33
C GLU A 200 5.30 16.82 -36.55
N LYS A 201 6.36 17.63 -36.60
CA LYS A 201 6.76 18.26 -37.86
C LYS A 201 7.24 17.13 -38.75
N VAL A 202 6.33 16.56 -39.55
CA VAL A 202 6.69 15.73 -40.70
C VAL A 202 7.59 16.60 -41.57
N ALA A 203 8.87 16.24 -41.63
CA ALA A 203 9.87 16.85 -42.51
C ALA A 203 9.61 16.47 -43.97
#